data_AF-A0A2S9GQN7-F1
#
_entry.id   AF-A0A2S9GQN7-F1
#
_cell.length_a   1.000
_cell.length_b   1.000
_cell.length_c   1.000
_cell.angle_alpha   90.00
_cell.angle_beta   90.00
_cell.angle_gamma   90.00
#
_symmetry.space_group_name_H-M   'P 1'
#
loop_
_entity.id
_entity.type
_entity.pdbx_description
1 polymer ?
#
loop_
_entity_poly.entity_id
_entity_poly.type
_entity_poly.pdbx_seq_one_letter_code
_entity_poly.pdbx_strand_id
1 'polypeptide(L)' 'LMRWVHPSLVASTQGTGMGGLTSMQTMFHGNLLDMNKPNDILQETLPNVVAAHVIQSYVGSYGSMIHPVGA' A
#
# COMPACT_ATOMS: atom_id res chain seq x y z
N LEU A 1 3.17 -19.49 9.65
CA LEU A 1 4.51 -18.92 9.33
C LEU A 1 5.29 -18.55 10.60
N MET A 2 4.80 -17.62 11.43
CA MET A 2 5.54 -17.09 12.59
C MET A 2 5.84 -18.06 13.74
N ARG A 3 5.26 -19.26 13.72
CA ARG A 3 5.66 -20.36 14.62
C ARG A 3 7.06 -20.88 14.31
N TRP A 4 7.54 -20.72 13.07
CA TRP A 4 8.75 -21.36 12.56
C TRP A 4 9.81 -20.36 12.10
N VAL A 5 9.42 -19.12 11.80
CA VAL A 5 10.29 -18.07 11.29
C VAL A 5 10.07 -16.84 12.15
N HIS A 6 11.15 -16.23 12.63
CA HIS A 6 11.06 -14.98 13.40
C HIS A 6 10.40 -13.88 12.54
N PRO A 7 9.47 -13.06 13.06
CA PRO A 7 8.73 -12.11 12.22
C PRO A 7 9.59 -11.04 11.52
N SER A 8 10.81 -10.77 12.00
CA SER A 8 11.77 -9.91 11.29
C SER A 8 12.36 -10.54 10.02
N LEU A 9 12.21 -11.85 9.83
CA LEU A 9 12.73 -12.60 8.69
C LEU A 9 11.67 -12.84 7.59
N VAL A 10 10.47 -12.28 7.77
CA VAL A 10 9.40 -12.33 6.78
C VAL A 10 9.25 -10.95 6.15
N ALA A 11 9.80 -10.80 4.96
CA ALA A 11 9.84 -9.57 4.19
C ALA A 11 8.72 -9.50 3.13
N SER A 12 8.38 -8.29 2.70
CA SER A 12 7.57 -8.06 1.50
C SER A 12 8.41 -7.34 0.45
N THR A 13 8.47 -7.95 -0.74
CA THR A 13 9.09 -7.36 -1.94
C THR A 13 8.05 -6.95 -2.97
N GLN A 14 6.76 -6.94 -2.59
CA GLN A 14 5.67 -6.59 -3.48
C GLN A 14 5.77 -5.12 -3.88
N GLY A 15 5.76 -4.90 -5.19
CA GLY A 15 5.72 -3.58 -5.82
C GLY A 15 4.45 -3.38 -6.66
N THR A 16 4.35 -2.20 -7.24
CA THR A 16 3.33 -1.82 -8.23
C THR A 16 3.93 -0.78 -9.16
N GLY A 17 3.52 -0.78 -10.42
CA GLY A 17 3.99 0.21 -11.39
C GLY A 17 3.41 1.60 -11.11
N MET A 18 2.10 1.68 -10.84
CA MET A 18 1.38 2.96 -10.82
C MET A 18 0.68 3.29 -9.48
N GLY A 19 0.76 2.43 -8.47
CA GLY A 19 0.11 2.68 -7.19
C GLY A 19 -1.42 2.62 -7.25
N GLY A 20 -2.08 3.36 -6.36
CA GLY A 20 -3.54 3.40 -6.26
C GLY A 20 -4.17 4.36 -7.26
N LEU A 21 -4.38 3.93 -8.50
CA LEU A 21 -4.89 4.80 -9.58
C LEU A 21 -6.28 5.37 -9.33
N THR A 22 -7.20 4.57 -8.77
CA THR A 22 -8.54 5.05 -8.40
C THR A 22 -8.45 6.12 -7.31
N SER A 23 -7.61 5.90 -6.30
CA SER A 23 -7.34 6.87 -5.24
C SER A 23 -6.71 8.14 -5.79
N MET A 24 -5.77 8.03 -6.75
CA MET A 24 -5.18 9.19 -7.43
C MET A 24 -6.23 9.98 -8.20
N GLN A 25 -7.11 9.31 -8.96
CA GLN A 25 -8.17 9.98 -9.70
C GLN A 25 -9.08 10.77 -8.75
N THR A 26 -9.47 10.18 -7.63
CA THR A 26 -10.30 10.82 -6.61
C THR A 26 -9.54 11.95 -5.90
N MET A 27 -8.25 11.79 -5.63
CA MET A 27 -7.42 12.82 -5.01
C MET A 27 -7.33 14.08 -5.89
N PHE A 28 -7.10 13.92 -7.20
CA PHE A 28 -6.91 15.04 -8.12
C PHE A 28 -8.22 15.66 -8.63
N HIS A 29 -9.23 14.84 -8.90
CA HIS A 29 -10.46 15.30 -9.53
C HIS A 29 -11.68 15.31 -8.61
N GLY A 30 -11.59 14.74 -7.39
CA GLY A 30 -12.75 14.58 -6.51
C GLY A 30 -13.44 15.90 -6.17
N ASN A 31 -12.67 16.95 -5.86
CA ASN A 31 -13.22 18.28 -5.57
C ASN A 31 -13.93 18.91 -6.78
N LEU A 32 -13.43 18.66 -8.00
CA LEU A 32 -14.01 19.20 -9.23
C LEU A 32 -15.32 18.49 -9.61
N LEU A 33 -15.42 17.21 -9.25
CA LEU A 33 -16.56 16.34 -9.54
C LEU A 33 -17.58 16.28 -8.39
N ASP A 34 -17.41 17.11 -7.35
CA ASP A 34 -18.21 17.08 -6.11
C ASP A 34 -18.29 15.67 -5.49
N MET A 35 -17.20 14.91 -5.61
CA MET A 35 -17.06 13.59 -5.01
C MET A 35 -16.51 13.70 -3.60
N ASN A 36 -17.01 12.86 -2.69
CA ASN A 36 -16.43 12.72 -1.36
C ASN A 36 -14.97 12.25 -1.47
N LYS A 37 -14.05 13.02 -0.88
CA LYS A 37 -12.62 12.73 -0.85
C LYS A 37 -12.21 12.39 0.58
N PRO A 38 -11.85 11.13 0.87
CA PRO A 38 -11.32 10.75 2.18
C PRO A 38 -10.12 11.63 2.56
N ASN A 39 -10.01 11.97 3.84
CA ASN A 39 -8.93 12.82 4.33
C ASN A 39 -7.54 12.15 4.21
N ASP A 40 -7.52 10.82 4.21
CA ASP A 40 -6.35 9.97 4.09
C ASP A 40 -6.08 9.49 2.65
N ILE A 41 -6.83 9.99 1.65
CA ILE A 41 -6.74 9.52 0.24
C ILE A 41 -5.31 9.52 -0.32
N LEU A 42 -4.45 10.43 0.15
CA LEU A 42 -3.05 10.51 -0.28
C LEU A 42 -2.31 9.21 0.05
N GLN A 43 -2.53 8.61 1.22
CA GLN A 43 -1.87 7.36 1.61
C GLN A 43 -2.25 6.22 0.65
N GLU A 44 -3.51 6.20 0.19
CA GLU A 44 -4.05 5.19 -0.71
C GLU A 44 -3.57 5.37 -2.16
N THR A 45 -2.86 6.45 -2.47
CA THR A 45 -2.20 6.62 -3.78
C THR A 45 -0.82 5.97 -3.82
N LEU A 46 -0.17 5.77 -2.66
CA LEU A 46 1.24 5.43 -2.61
C LEU A 46 1.51 4.00 -3.12
N PRO A 47 2.59 3.77 -3.89
CA PRO A 47 2.90 2.44 -4.44
C PRO A 47 3.03 1.32 -3.40
N ASN A 48 3.45 1.66 -2.18
CA ASN A 48 3.64 0.69 -1.11
C ASN A 48 2.36 0.35 -0.33
N VAL A 49 1.25 1.06 -0.53
CA VAL A 49 0.07 0.95 0.35
C VAL A 49 -0.57 -0.43 0.34
N VAL A 50 -0.58 -1.13 -0.81
CA VAL A 50 -1.11 -2.49 -0.91
C VAL A 50 -0.29 -3.46 -0.05
N ALA A 51 1.04 -3.37 -0.13
CA ALA A 51 1.91 -4.19 0.69
C ALA A 51 1.75 -3.86 2.19
N ALA A 52 1.55 -2.58 2.54
CA ALA A 52 1.27 -2.17 3.90
C ALA A 52 -0.04 -2.80 4.43
N HIS A 53 -1.13 -2.72 3.68
CA HIS A 53 -2.41 -3.34 4.04
C HIS A 53 -2.30 -4.86 4.20
N VAL A 54 -1.55 -5.53 3.32
CA VAL A 54 -1.31 -6.99 3.41
C VAL A 54 -0.57 -7.36 4.70
N ILE A 55 0.53 -6.64 5.00
CA ILE A 55 1.32 -6.92 6.19
C ILE A 55 0.50 -6.63 7.45
N GLN A 56 -0.18 -5.49 7.52
CA GLN A 56 -0.97 -5.09 8.68
C GLN A 56 -2.17 -6.01 8.93
N SER A 57 -2.90 -6.41 7.89
CA SER A 57 -4.16 -7.12 8.04
C SER A 57 -4.01 -8.64 8.10
N TYR A 58 -2.98 -9.21 7.47
CA TYR A 58 -2.87 -10.66 7.29
C TYR A 58 -1.57 -11.26 7.79
N VAL A 59 -0.42 -10.63 7.53
CA VAL A 59 0.88 -11.27 7.77
C VAL A 59 1.41 -11.01 9.19
N GLY A 60 1.28 -9.78 9.69
CA GLY A 60 1.77 -9.36 11.00
C GLY A 60 3.29 -9.42 11.17
N SER A 61 4.06 -9.41 10.08
CA SER A 61 5.52 -9.39 10.12
C SER A 61 6.08 -7.97 10.28
N TYR A 62 7.34 -7.88 10.68
CA TYR A 62 8.10 -6.62 10.74
C TYR A 62 9.50 -6.77 10.11
N GLY A 63 9.61 -7.67 9.12
CA GLY A 63 10.79 -7.80 8.28
C GLY A 63 10.91 -6.68 7.24
N SER A 64 11.88 -6.81 6.35
CA SER A 64 12.15 -5.80 5.32
C SER A 64 10.94 -5.53 4.42
N MET A 65 10.74 -4.25 4.08
CA MET A 65 9.70 -3.76 3.18
C MET A 65 10.37 -3.06 1.99
N ILE A 66 10.37 -3.71 0.83
CA ILE A 66 11.03 -3.24 -0.39
C ILE A 66 9.98 -3.20 -1.49
N HIS A 67 9.71 -2.02 -2.04
CA HIS A 67 8.61 -1.81 -3.00
C HIS A 67 9.17 -1.36 -4.35
N PRO A 68 9.57 -2.30 -5.23
CA PRO A 68 10.09 -1.95 -6.55
C PRO A 68 9.00 -1.32 -7.43
N VAL A 69 9.41 -0.38 -8.29
CA VAL A 69 8.56 0.20 -9.34
C VAL A 69 9.21 -0.13 -10.68
N GLY A 70 8.54 -0.98 -11.45
CA GLY A 70 9.15 -1.67 -12.60
C GLY A 70 8.73 -1.17 -13.98
N ALA A 71 7.79 -0.22 -14.06
CA ALA A 71 7.14 0.26 -15.29
C ALA A 71 6.67 -0.89 -16.22
#